data_AF-A0A2V4N8J6-F1
#
_entry.id   AF-A0A2V4N8J6-F1
#
_cell.length_a   1.000
_cell.length_b   1.000
_cell.length_c   1.000
_cell.angle_alpha   90.00
_cell.angle_beta   90.00
_cell.angle_gamma   90.00
#
_symmetry.space_group_name_H-M   'P 1'
#
loop_
_entity.id
_entity.type
_entity.pdbx_description
1 polymer ?
#
loop_
_entity_poly.entity_id
_entity_poly.type
_entity_poly.pdbx_seq_one_letter_code
_entity_poly.pdbx_strand_id
1 'polypeptide(L)'
;MMAIIIRLFEESALRLPRPATRLAATLGLLCGLVTSVTGISSVTAATPALAAAGVPRPDHVVLVIFENTSESSIIGNSQAPYFNQLATSGANFTDSHAIEHPSEPNYLDLFSGSNQGVTDDSCPHTFSTDNEGAQLIAKGLTFKGYSEDLPSAGSTACTSGKYARKHNPWVNFSNVPTADNQPFSAFPTDFTQLPTVSWVVPNLCNDIHDCSISTGDTWFRTHLDAYAQWAKTHNSLLITTFDEDDSSTSANQITTLFNGQSVKTGTYGEHLDHFGVLRTIEDMYGLPYAGSAAQAAPVTDAWTTGTSGSVTVTNPGAQTGTAGTAASLQLAATDTAGGTLAWSATGLPAGLSISAGGLITGTPSTAGTYSVTATATDSTGPTGSTTFSWTVNPAGGGGCTAGQLLGNAGFETGSAPPWTASSGVVDNSSSEAAHSGSWKAWLDGYGSAHTDTLSQTVTIPAGCKATFSFWLHIDTAETGSTAYDKLAVTANTTTLATYSNVNAATGYVQKSFDLSSYAGQTVTLKFTGTEDSSQQTSFVIDDTALNVS
;
A
#
# COMPACT_ATOMS: atom_id res chain seq x y z
N MET A 1 59.85 57.21 -19.51
CA MET A 1 60.14 55.75 -19.64
C MET A 1 59.13 55.21 -20.63
N MET A 2 59.42 54.85 -21.88
CA MET A 2 60.65 54.28 -22.48
C MET A 2 61.09 52.96 -21.81
N ALA A 3 61.31 51.85 -22.54
CA ALA A 3 61.10 51.58 -23.98
C ALA A 3 61.30 50.06 -24.33
N ILE A 4 61.04 49.66 -25.60
CA ILE A 4 61.84 48.64 -26.38
C ILE A 4 61.68 47.15 -25.92
N ILE A 5 61.66 46.04 -26.70
CA ILE A 5 61.84 45.62 -28.13
C ILE A 5 61.34 44.11 -28.24
N ILE A 6 61.06 43.38 -29.35
CA ILE A 6 60.71 43.56 -30.78
C ILE A 6 60.30 42.18 -31.41
N ARG A 7 59.92 42.17 -32.71
CA ARG A 7 59.98 41.07 -33.74
C ARG A 7 58.64 40.31 -33.96
N LEU A 8 57.92 40.42 -35.09
CA LEU A 8 58.17 40.17 -36.54
C LEU A 8 58.20 38.69 -36.97
N PHE A 9 57.12 38.27 -37.65
CA PHE A 9 56.98 37.38 -38.83
C PHE A 9 55.46 37.42 -39.16
N GLU A 10 54.88 37.79 -40.31
CA GLU A 10 55.20 37.91 -41.76
C GLU A 10 54.32 36.94 -42.59
N GLU A 11 54.05 37.34 -43.83
CA GLU A 11 53.04 36.90 -44.82
C GLU A 11 52.59 35.42 -44.83
N SER A 12 51.32 35.11 -45.14
CA SER A 12 50.84 35.11 -46.53
C SER A 12 49.32 35.21 -46.71
N ALA A 13 48.86 35.87 -47.77
CA ALA A 13 47.47 35.95 -48.18
C ALA A 13 47.28 35.52 -49.64
N LEU A 14 46.18 34.82 -49.99
CA LEU A 14 45.75 34.73 -51.39
C LEU A 14 44.25 34.37 -51.60
N ARG A 15 43.54 35.28 -52.29
CA ARG A 15 42.35 35.11 -53.17
C ARG A 15 40.98 34.65 -52.60
N LEU A 16 40.02 35.57 -52.75
CA LEU A 16 38.56 35.35 -52.82
C LEU A 16 38.14 34.69 -54.16
N PRO A 17 36.87 34.27 -54.29
CA PRO A 17 35.97 35.11 -55.11
C PRO A 17 34.60 35.47 -54.47
N ARG A 18 33.97 36.49 -55.06
CA ARG A 18 32.58 36.98 -54.89
C ARG A 18 31.77 36.59 -56.16
N PRO A 19 30.42 36.78 -56.31
CA PRO A 19 29.60 37.82 -55.66
C PRO A 19 28.09 37.54 -55.31
N ALA A 20 27.63 38.32 -54.32
CA ALA A 20 26.38 39.09 -54.22
C ALA A 20 25.00 38.63 -54.78
N THR A 21 23.99 38.82 -53.92
CA THR A 21 22.68 39.42 -54.28
C THR A 21 22.32 40.51 -53.24
N ARG A 22 21.51 41.53 -53.60
CA ARG A 22 21.05 42.62 -52.71
C ARG A 22 19.64 43.09 -53.09
N LEU A 23 18.78 43.34 -52.10
CA LEU A 23 17.64 44.31 -52.03
C LEU A 23 17.22 44.31 -50.52
N ALA A 24 17.20 45.42 -49.77
CA ALA A 24 16.31 46.60 -49.78
C ALA A 24 14.89 46.29 -49.22
N ALA A 25 14.27 47.09 -48.33
CA ALA A 25 14.73 48.29 -47.62
C ALA A 25 13.92 48.63 -46.33
N THR A 26 14.55 49.40 -45.44
CA THR A 26 14.02 50.36 -44.43
C THR A 26 12.56 50.32 -43.94
N LEU A 27 12.42 50.06 -42.63
CA LEU A 27 11.54 50.76 -41.68
C LEU A 27 12.12 50.50 -40.26
N GLY A 28 12.00 51.33 -39.22
CA GLY A 28 11.55 52.71 -39.04
C GLY A 28 11.83 53.08 -37.57
N LEU A 29 12.32 54.29 -37.28
CA LEU A 29 12.80 54.65 -35.94
C LEU A 29 11.65 54.83 -34.94
N LEU A 30 11.78 54.28 -33.73
CA LEU A 30 11.05 54.74 -32.55
C LEU A 30 12.01 54.95 -31.37
N CYS A 31 11.78 56.01 -30.60
CA CYS A 31 12.64 56.38 -29.48
C CYS A 31 12.26 55.59 -28.21
N GLY A 32 13.24 55.36 -27.33
CA GLY A 32 13.06 54.51 -26.15
C GLY A 32 12.67 55.27 -24.89
N LEU A 33 11.94 54.58 -24.01
CA LEU A 33 11.96 54.81 -22.56
C LEU A 33 11.63 53.49 -21.86
N VAL A 34 12.63 52.83 -21.27
CA VAL A 34 12.41 51.67 -20.38
C VAL A 34 12.70 52.14 -18.96
N THR A 35 11.63 52.31 -18.19
CA THR A 35 11.70 52.66 -16.77
C THR A 35 12.38 51.56 -15.97
N SER A 36 13.16 51.94 -14.97
CA SER A 36 13.75 51.03 -13.99
C SER A 36 12.67 50.23 -13.24
N VAL A 37 12.53 48.95 -13.58
CA VAL A 37 11.81 47.99 -12.73
C VAL A 37 12.81 47.47 -11.70
N THR A 38 12.47 47.63 -10.42
CA THR A 38 13.26 47.09 -9.31
C THR A 38 13.41 45.58 -9.44
N GLY A 39 14.63 45.07 -9.29
CA GLY A 39 14.90 43.64 -9.37
C GLY A 39 14.12 42.88 -8.30
N ILE A 40 13.09 42.15 -8.73
CA ILE A 40 12.49 41.10 -7.91
C ILE A 40 13.48 39.94 -7.92
N SER A 41 14.19 39.74 -6.81
CA SER A 41 14.98 38.53 -6.61
C SER A 41 14.04 37.33 -6.69
N SER A 42 14.11 36.60 -7.80
CA SER A 42 13.37 35.36 -7.97
C SER A 42 13.91 34.35 -6.97
N VAL A 43 13.18 34.15 -5.86
CA VAL A 43 13.43 33.04 -4.94
C VAL A 43 13.14 31.77 -5.72
N THR A 44 14.19 31.19 -6.30
CA THR A 44 14.18 29.83 -6.83
C THR A 44 14.00 28.92 -5.62
N ALA A 45 12.76 28.51 -5.36
CA ALA A 45 12.50 27.42 -4.43
C ALA A 45 13.39 26.24 -4.83
N ALA A 46 14.22 25.77 -3.90
CA ALA A 46 15.12 24.66 -4.18
C ALA A 46 14.28 23.47 -4.65
N THR A 47 14.63 22.92 -5.82
CA THR A 47 14.10 21.62 -6.23
C THR A 47 14.45 20.61 -5.14
N PRO A 48 13.48 19.90 -4.54
CA PRO A 48 13.78 18.95 -3.49
C PRO A 48 14.79 17.94 -4.00
N ALA A 49 15.86 17.72 -3.25
CA ALA A 49 16.87 16.74 -3.60
C ALA A 49 16.23 15.37 -3.73
N LEU A 50 16.50 14.70 -4.85
CA LEU A 50 16.22 13.28 -4.99
C LEU A 50 17.38 12.53 -4.35
N ALA A 51 17.07 11.73 -3.33
CA ALA A 51 18.02 10.87 -2.63
C ALA A 51 18.95 10.14 -3.61
N ALA A 52 20.26 10.25 -3.37
CA ALA A 52 21.30 9.69 -4.23
C ALA A 52 21.12 8.18 -4.41
N ALA A 53 21.00 7.76 -5.67
CA ALA A 53 20.75 6.36 -6.02
C ALA A 53 21.93 5.46 -5.61
N GLY A 54 21.72 4.64 -4.59
CA GLY A 54 22.72 3.74 -4.00
C GLY A 54 22.94 3.94 -2.51
N VAL A 55 22.52 5.08 -1.95
CA VAL A 55 22.50 5.30 -0.50
C VAL A 55 21.31 4.53 0.12
N PRO A 56 21.51 3.75 1.21
CA PRO A 56 20.42 3.03 1.87
C PRO A 56 19.53 3.98 2.68
N ARG A 57 18.45 3.46 3.28
CA ARG A 57 17.63 4.19 4.24
C ARG A 57 17.50 3.38 5.54
N PRO A 58 18.41 3.58 6.50
CA PRO A 58 18.28 2.97 7.83
C PRO A 58 17.01 3.47 8.54
N ASP A 59 16.37 2.62 9.35
CA ASP A 59 15.29 3.04 10.24
C ASP A 59 15.84 3.88 11.41
N HIS A 60 17.06 3.57 11.84
CA HIS A 60 17.83 4.31 12.84
C HIS A 60 19.28 4.52 12.40
N VAL A 61 19.77 5.74 12.50
CA VAL A 61 21.20 6.09 12.53
C VAL A 61 21.55 6.51 13.95
N VAL A 62 22.64 5.97 14.49
CA VAL A 62 23.33 6.54 15.65
C VAL A 62 24.66 7.10 15.15
N LEU A 63 24.87 8.40 15.33
CA LEU A 63 26.14 9.08 15.09
C LEU A 63 26.80 9.33 16.44
N VAL A 64 27.98 8.75 16.67
CA VAL A 64 28.82 9.04 17.85
C VAL A 64 30.08 9.77 17.40
N ILE A 65 30.47 10.78 18.17
CA ILE A 65 31.59 11.66 17.89
C ILE A 65 32.52 11.75 19.11
N PHE A 66 33.82 11.71 18.84
CA PHE A 66 34.94 11.70 19.79
C PHE A 66 35.91 12.86 19.50
N GLU A 67 36.91 13.07 20.37
CA GLU A 67 37.76 14.27 20.48
C GLU A 67 39.23 13.92 20.76
N ASN A 68 40.19 14.85 20.71
CA ASN A 68 40.62 15.43 19.44
C ASN A 68 41.84 14.57 19.04
N THR A 69 41.68 13.65 18.08
CA THR A 69 42.64 12.54 17.89
C THR A 69 42.78 12.14 16.42
N SER A 70 44.01 12.15 15.89
CA SER A 70 44.27 11.72 14.51
C SER A 70 43.97 10.23 14.25
N GLU A 71 43.61 9.92 13.00
CA GLU A 71 43.37 8.55 12.53
C GLU A 71 44.51 7.59 12.91
N SER A 72 45.76 8.04 12.71
CA SER A 72 46.96 7.27 12.98
C SER A 72 47.22 6.99 14.47
N SER A 73 46.53 7.72 15.36
CA SER A 73 46.54 7.50 16.81
C SER A 73 45.45 6.54 17.27
N ILE A 74 44.41 6.27 16.46
CA ILE A 74 43.34 5.30 16.74
C ILE A 74 43.55 3.99 15.97
N ILE A 75 43.63 3.98 14.64
CA ILE A 75 43.74 2.72 13.90
C ILE A 75 45.14 2.10 14.06
N GLY A 76 45.17 0.79 14.24
CA GLY A 76 46.37 0.04 14.64
C GLY A 76 46.75 0.18 16.11
N ASN A 77 46.19 1.14 16.87
CA ASN A 77 46.59 1.37 18.26
C ASN A 77 46.04 0.30 19.22
N SER A 78 46.94 -0.36 19.95
CA SER A 78 46.62 -1.31 21.02
C SER A 78 45.77 -0.76 22.18
N GLN A 79 45.67 0.57 22.32
CA GLN A 79 44.80 1.24 23.29
C GLN A 79 43.37 1.48 22.76
N ALA A 80 43.13 1.28 21.46
CA ALA A 80 41.83 1.43 20.81
C ALA A 80 41.27 0.09 20.25
N PRO A 81 41.26 -1.02 21.02
CA PRO A 81 40.90 -2.34 20.49
C PRO A 81 39.45 -2.44 20.01
N TYR A 82 38.52 -1.65 20.52
CA TYR A 82 37.13 -1.62 20.06
C TYR A 82 36.95 -0.76 18.80
N PHE A 83 37.54 0.43 18.71
CA PHE A 83 37.57 1.18 17.43
C PHE A 83 38.17 0.33 16.31
N ASN A 84 39.28 -0.38 16.58
CA ASN A 84 39.89 -1.30 15.63
C ASN A 84 39.00 -2.53 15.31
N GLN A 85 38.22 -3.02 16.27
CA GLN A 85 37.21 -4.07 16.02
C GLN A 85 36.09 -3.58 15.09
N LEU A 86 35.68 -2.32 15.19
CA LEU A 86 34.68 -1.73 14.30
C LEU A 86 35.24 -1.43 12.91
N ALA A 87 36.45 -0.87 12.82
CA ALA A 87 37.14 -0.60 11.55
C ALA A 87 37.41 -1.87 10.72
N THR A 88 37.65 -3.00 11.39
CA THR A 88 37.83 -4.31 10.73
C THR A 88 36.53 -5.08 10.49
N SER A 89 35.38 -4.59 10.98
CA SER A 89 34.05 -5.23 10.81
C SER A 89 32.97 -4.28 10.28
N GLY A 90 33.38 -3.24 9.56
CA GLY A 90 32.54 -2.26 8.87
C GLY A 90 33.33 -1.59 7.74
N ALA A 91 32.92 -0.39 7.35
CA ALA A 91 33.65 0.45 6.42
C ALA A 91 34.55 1.42 7.21
N ASN A 92 35.86 1.38 6.94
CA ASN A 92 36.84 2.35 7.45
C ASN A 92 37.20 3.36 6.35
N PHE A 93 36.98 4.65 6.57
CA PHE A 93 37.29 5.71 5.61
C PHE A 93 38.66 6.32 5.91
N THR A 94 39.66 5.99 5.10
CA THR A 94 41.06 6.33 5.34
C THR A 94 41.50 7.70 4.80
N ASP A 95 40.66 8.35 3.99
CA ASP A 95 40.85 9.74 3.51
C ASP A 95 39.76 10.63 4.12
N SER A 96 39.55 10.50 5.45
CA SER A 96 38.52 11.24 6.18
C SER A 96 39.09 12.40 6.98
N HIS A 97 38.44 13.56 6.89
CA HIS A 97 38.99 14.84 7.36
C HIS A 97 37.95 15.68 8.11
N ALA A 98 38.37 16.30 9.20
CA ALA A 98 37.64 17.38 9.84
C ALA A 98 37.88 18.72 9.11
N ILE A 99 37.00 19.70 9.31
CA ILE A 99 36.98 20.92 8.50
C ILE A 99 38.00 21.95 8.99
N GLU A 100 38.02 22.22 10.29
CA GLU A 100 38.88 23.25 10.88
C GLU A 100 39.23 22.96 12.35
N HIS A 101 39.64 23.98 13.11
CA HIS A 101 39.84 23.96 14.56
C HIS A 101 39.35 25.30 15.14
N PRO A 102 38.82 25.36 16.38
CA PRO A 102 38.66 24.27 17.34
C PRO A 102 37.39 23.44 17.10
N SER A 103 37.00 22.65 18.10
CA SER A 103 35.86 21.73 18.10
C SER A 103 34.51 22.35 17.72
N GLU A 104 34.01 23.41 18.40
CA GLU A 104 32.60 23.86 18.21
C GLU A 104 32.22 24.12 16.73
N PRO A 105 33.06 24.78 15.91
CA PRO A 105 32.89 24.83 14.46
C PRO A 105 32.62 23.49 13.77
N ASN A 106 33.42 22.44 14.03
CA ASN A 106 33.28 21.13 13.38
C ASN A 106 31.94 20.45 13.69
N TYR A 107 31.45 20.57 14.93
CA TYR A 107 30.12 20.07 15.32
C TYR A 107 28.99 20.83 14.61
N LEU A 108 29.15 22.15 14.42
CA LEU A 108 28.19 22.97 13.68
C LEU A 108 28.21 22.66 12.18
N ASP A 109 29.38 22.42 11.59
CA ASP A 109 29.56 21.96 10.21
C ASP A 109 28.88 20.61 9.97
N LEU A 110 29.13 19.61 10.83
CA LEU A 110 28.53 18.28 10.74
C LEU A 110 27.01 18.28 10.97
N PHE A 111 26.45 19.23 11.72
CA PHE A 111 25.01 19.28 12.00
C PHE A 111 24.21 20.19 11.04
N SER A 112 24.86 21.17 10.41
CA SER A 112 24.16 22.24 9.65
C SER A 112 24.84 22.68 8.36
N GLY A 113 25.94 22.03 7.96
CA GLY A 113 26.71 22.38 6.78
C GLY A 113 27.43 23.73 6.88
N SER A 114 27.54 24.31 8.07
CA SER A 114 28.31 25.53 8.34
C SER A 114 28.55 25.73 9.83
N ASN A 115 29.77 26.14 10.19
CA ASN A 115 30.18 26.70 11.47
C ASN A 115 29.35 27.93 11.95
N GLN A 116 28.40 28.43 11.15
CA GLN A 116 27.56 29.61 11.42
C GLN A 116 28.34 30.91 11.69
N GLY A 117 29.62 30.97 11.31
CA GLY A 117 30.53 32.07 11.61
C GLY A 117 31.17 32.01 13.01
N VAL A 118 31.04 30.89 13.72
CA VAL A 118 31.81 30.57 14.93
C VAL A 118 33.23 30.17 14.52
N THR A 119 34.23 30.63 15.26
CA THR A 119 35.65 30.30 15.04
C THR A 119 36.40 30.12 16.37
N ASP A 120 35.67 29.82 17.44
CA ASP A 120 36.18 29.55 18.79
C ASP A 120 35.19 28.66 19.57
N ASP A 121 35.62 28.13 20.71
CA ASP A 121 34.79 27.32 21.62
C ASP A 121 33.92 28.21 22.55
N SER A 122 33.26 29.26 22.02
CA SER A 122 32.51 30.22 22.83
C SER A 122 31.03 29.84 23.02
N CYS A 123 30.53 29.91 24.25
CA CYS A 123 29.16 29.50 24.58
C CYS A 123 28.44 30.55 25.46
N PRO A 124 27.12 30.81 25.25
CA PRO A 124 26.21 30.13 24.32
C PRO A 124 25.97 30.87 23.00
N HIS A 125 25.74 30.10 21.93
CA HIS A 125 25.23 30.59 20.65
C HIS A 125 23.72 30.39 20.47
N THR A 126 23.15 30.97 19.40
CA THR A 126 21.74 30.77 18.98
C THR A 126 21.58 31.06 17.49
N PHE A 127 21.10 30.06 16.74
CA PHE A 127 20.89 30.08 15.29
C PHE A 127 19.47 29.64 14.93
N SER A 128 19.09 29.76 13.67
CA SER A 128 17.79 29.29 13.14
C SER A 128 17.86 28.88 11.65
N THR A 129 19.06 28.57 11.19
CA THR A 129 19.42 28.11 9.84
C THR A 129 19.05 26.64 9.64
N ASP A 130 19.03 26.18 8.38
CA ASP A 130 18.76 24.78 8.06
C ASP A 130 19.81 23.86 8.72
N ASN A 131 19.35 22.73 9.25
CA ASN A 131 20.15 21.73 9.96
C ASN A 131 19.44 20.37 9.94
N GLU A 132 20.21 19.29 10.15
CA GLU A 132 19.73 17.90 10.08
C GLU A 132 18.47 17.68 10.94
N GLY A 133 18.52 18.04 12.22
CA GLY A 133 17.43 17.81 13.16
C GLY A 133 16.12 18.50 12.75
N ALA A 134 16.20 19.78 12.36
CA ALA A 134 15.04 20.53 11.90
C ALA A 134 14.47 19.98 10.58
N GLN A 135 15.32 19.52 9.65
CA GLN A 135 14.90 18.93 8.37
C GLN A 135 14.24 17.56 8.53
N LEU A 136 14.78 16.70 9.40
CA LEU A 136 14.17 15.40 9.76
C LEU A 136 12.75 15.63 10.30
N ILE A 137 12.61 16.54 11.28
CA ILE A 137 11.33 16.88 11.89
C ILE A 137 10.35 17.48 10.87
N ALA A 138 10.83 18.33 9.96
CA ALA A 138 10.02 18.88 8.87
C ALA A 138 9.51 17.81 7.88
N LYS A 139 10.21 16.67 7.76
CA LYS A 139 9.74 15.48 7.01
C LYS A 139 8.86 14.52 7.82
N GLY A 140 8.60 14.79 9.10
CA GLY A 140 7.89 13.86 9.99
C GLY A 140 8.73 12.67 10.44
N LEU A 141 10.06 12.78 10.37
CA LEU A 141 11.03 11.86 10.96
C LEU A 141 11.44 12.40 12.34
N THR A 142 12.22 11.63 13.11
CA THR A 142 12.59 11.98 14.48
C THR A 142 14.10 12.13 14.67
N PHE A 143 14.49 13.14 15.44
CA PHE A 143 15.86 13.47 15.81
C PHE A 143 15.97 13.56 17.33
N LYS A 144 17.08 13.09 17.94
CA LYS A 144 17.52 13.51 19.28
C LYS A 144 19.04 13.52 19.40
N GLY A 145 19.56 14.36 20.29
CA GLY A 145 20.92 14.25 20.78
C GLY A 145 20.96 13.74 22.22
N TYR A 146 21.92 12.86 22.52
CA TYR A 146 22.09 12.18 23.80
C TYR A 146 23.50 12.45 24.35
N SER A 147 23.61 13.35 25.33
CA SER A 147 24.91 13.78 25.88
C SER A 147 25.15 13.23 27.28
N GLU A 148 26.34 12.69 27.53
CA GLU A 148 26.75 12.29 28.88
C GLU A 148 26.91 13.53 29.80
N ASP A 149 26.65 13.38 31.10
CA ASP A 149 26.65 14.43 32.13
C ASP A 149 25.74 15.67 31.89
N LEU A 150 24.90 15.67 30.85
CA LEU A 150 23.85 16.68 30.68
C LEU A 150 22.93 16.68 31.92
N PRO A 151 22.72 17.82 32.60
CA PRO A 151 22.12 17.83 33.94
C PRO A 151 20.61 17.56 33.95
N SER A 152 19.94 17.79 32.81
CA SER A 152 18.54 17.44 32.57
C SER A 152 18.25 17.48 31.07
N ALA A 153 17.20 16.75 30.64
CA ALA A 153 16.63 16.95 29.30
C ALA A 153 16.26 18.44 29.09
N GLY A 154 16.50 18.95 27.88
CA GLY A 154 16.29 20.36 27.53
C GLY A 154 17.20 21.37 28.24
N SER A 155 18.27 20.93 28.92
CA SER A 155 19.28 21.84 29.46
C SER A 155 19.97 22.63 28.35
N THR A 156 20.24 23.91 28.60
CA THR A 156 20.99 24.82 27.72
C THR A 156 22.29 25.32 28.36
N ALA A 157 22.66 24.79 29.54
CA ALA A 157 23.88 25.16 30.26
C ALA A 157 25.14 24.89 29.41
N CYS A 158 26.15 25.76 29.50
CA CYS A 158 27.39 25.58 28.73
C CYS A 158 28.26 24.42 29.23
N THR A 159 28.25 24.12 30.53
CA THR A 159 28.98 23.00 31.13
C THR A 159 28.21 22.37 32.30
N SER A 160 28.48 21.10 32.59
CA SER A 160 27.90 20.35 33.72
C SER A 160 28.76 19.13 34.05
N GLY A 161 29.51 19.14 35.16
CA GLY A 161 30.45 18.04 35.42
C GLY A 161 31.53 17.98 34.34
N LYS A 162 31.50 16.94 33.48
CA LYS A 162 32.32 16.83 32.26
C LYS A 162 31.55 17.07 30.95
N TYR A 163 30.25 17.36 30.99
CA TYR A 163 29.49 17.79 29.82
C TYR A 163 29.95 19.18 29.36
N ALA A 164 30.14 19.36 28.05
CA ALA A 164 30.35 20.65 27.40
C ALA A 164 29.34 20.85 26.25
N ARG A 165 28.63 21.98 26.24
CA ARG A 165 27.65 22.30 25.20
C ARG A 165 28.28 22.51 23.83
N LYS A 166 29.57 22.88 23.78
CA LYS A 166 30.30 23.08 22.51
C LYS A 166 30.24 21.86 21.58
N HIS A 167 30.14 20.67 22.17
CA HIS A 167 30.03 19.37 21.49
C HIS A 167 28.59 18.97 21.12
N ASN A 168 27.61 19.85 21.32
CA ASN A 168 26.18 19.50 21.29
C ASN A 168 25.41 20.49 20.41
N PRO A 169 25.65 20.46 19.08
CA PRO A 169 25.35 21.56 18.17
C PRO A 169 23.86 21.90 18.10
N TRP A 170 22.96 20.91 18.17
CA TRP A 170 21.51 21.11 18.15
C TRP A 170 21.00 22.05 19.25
N VAL A 171 21.70 22.14 20.39
CA VAL A 171 21.34 23.06 21.50
C VAL A 171 21.54 24.53 21.10
N ASN A 172 22.34 24.80 20.06
CA ASN A 172 22.50 26.14 19.48
C ASN A 172 21.39 26.49 18.46
N PHE A 173 20.47 25.59 18.09
CA PHE A 173 19.47 25.84 17.03
C PHE A 173 18.05 26.00 17.57
N SER A 174 17.49 27.22 17.43
CA SER A 174 16.14 27.57 17.89
C SER A 174 14.99 26.95 17.08
N ASN A 175 15.30 26.35 15.93
CA ASN A 175 14.39 25.54 15.11
C ASN A 175 14.45 24.02 15.42
N VAL A 176 15.28 23.59 16.37
CA VAL A 176 15.24 22.23 16.94
C VAL A 176 14.49 22.27 18.29
N PRO A 177 13.57 21.33 18.59
CA PRO A 177 12.89 21.31 19.88
C PRO A 177 13.85 21.06 21.04
N THR A 178 13.75 21.85 22.11
CA THR A 178 14.56 21.64 23.32
C THR A 178 14.31 20.28 23.98
N ALA A 179 13.14 19.66 23.75
CA ALA A 179 12.82 18.31 24.20
C ALA A 179 13.68 17.21 23.54
N ASP A 180 14.35 17.50 22.43
CA ASP A 180 15.21 16.55 21.71
C ASP A 180 16.67 16.60 22.16
N ASN A 181 17.02 17.51 23.10
CA ASN A 181 18.26 17.44 23.86
C ASN A 181 18.07 16.56 25.12
N GLN A 182 18.72 15.39 25.17
CA GLN A 182 18.53 14.38 26.21
C GLN A 182 19.85 14.03 26.92
N PRO A 183 19.81 13.66 28.21
CA PRO A 183 20.96 13.06 28.87
C PRO A 183 21.18 11.64 28.34
N PHE A 184 22.43 11.19 28.27
CA PHE A 184 22.75 9.84 27.78
C PHE A 184 22.13 8.71 28.62
N SER A 185 21.77 8.99 29.89
CA SER A 185 20.96 8.09 30.73
C SER A 185 19.52 7.85 30.23
N ALA A 186 19.07 8.58 29.22
CA ALA A 186 17.81 8.36 28.49
C ALA A 186 18.01 7.67 27.13
N PHE A 187 19.23 7.29 26.74
CA PHE A 187 19.49 6.48 25.56
C PHE A 187 18.85 5.08 25.74
N PRO A 188 18.01 4.61 24.81
CA PRO A 188 17.19 3.42 25.03
C PRO A 188 18.00 2.13 24.92
N THR A 189 17.71 1.17 25.79
CA THR A 189 18.22 -0.21 25.70
C THR A 189 17.38 -1.11 24.78
N ASP A 190 16.21 -0.65 24.38
CA ASP A 190 15.39 -1.19 23.30
C ASP A 190 15.54 -0.28 22.08
N PHE A 191 16.40 -0.68 21.15
CA PHE A 191 16.78 0.15 20.01
C PHE A 191 15.64 0.38 19.01
N THR A 192 14.54 -0.37 19.09
CA THR A 192 13.32 -0.10 18.30
C THR A 192 12.60 1.19 18.70
N GLN A 193 12.99 1.79 19.84
CA GLN A 193 12.49 3.07 20.34
C GLN A 193 13.44 4.25 20.05
N LEU A 194 14.51 4.03 19.29
CA LEU A 194 15.40 5.12 18.86
C LEU A 194 14.68 6.09 17.90
N PRO A 195 15.07 7.37 17.89
CA PRO A 195 14.81 8.29 16.77
C PRO A 195 15.30 7.76 15.42
N THR A 196 14.87 8.40 14.33
CA THR A 196 15.41 8.15 12.99
C THR A 196 16.90 8.49 12.91
N VAL A 197 17.33 9.62 13.51
CA VAL A 197 18.74 9.93 13.74
C VAL A 197 18.97 10.30 15.20
N SER A 198 19.99 9.70 15.80
CA SER A 198 20.41 9.93 17.18
C SER A 198 21.88 10.34 17.22
N TRP A 199 22.18 11.54 17.72
CA TRP A 199 23.55 11.89 18.08
C TRP A 199 23.87 11.36 19.48
N VAL A 200 25.07 10.84 19.69
CA VAL A 200 25.62 10.44 20.99
C VAL A 200 26.92 11.17 21.21
N VAL A 201 27.00 11.90 22.32
CA VAL A 201 28.18 12.72 22.68
C VAL A 201 28.64 12.27 24.07
N PRO A 202 29.82 11.63 24.21
CA PRO A 202 30.40 11.32 25.50
C PRO A 202 30.76 12.60 26.28
N ASN A 203 31.17 12.48 27.54
CA ASN A 203 31.75 13.61 28.27
C ASN A 203 33.23 13.81 27.94
N LEU A 204 33.82 14.95 28.36
CA LEU A 204 35.22 15.41 28.19
C LEU A 204 36.36 14.43 28.56
N CYS A 205 36.07 13.17 28.85
CA CYS A 205 37.03 12.11 29.17
C CYS A 205 36.69 10.79 28.49
N ASN A 206 35.42 10.55 28.22
CA ASN A 206 34.96 9.39 27.48
C ASN A 206 34.97 9.66 25.96
N ASP A 207 35.03 10.94 25.55
CA ASP A 207 35.28 11.41 24.19
C ASP A 207 36.76 11.33 23.77
N ILE A 208 37.68 11.16 24.73
CA ILE A 208 39.17 11.12 24.61
C ILE A 208 39.85 12.50 24.76
N HIS A 209 39.13 13.60 25.00
CA HIS A 209 39.72 14.94 25.18
C HIS A 209 40.65 15.06 26.43
N ASP A 210 40.13 14.86 27.65
CA ASP A 210 40.93 14.98 28.90
C ASP A 210 41.61 13.66 29.34
N CYS A 211 41.40 12.55 28.62
CA CYS A 211 41.66 11.20 29.11
C CYS A 211 42.23 10.27 28.04
N SER A 212 42.81 9.14 28.45
CA SER A 212 43.45 8.20 27.53
C SER A 212 42.48 7.59 26.52
N ILE A 213 42.96 7.31 25.30
CA ILE A 213 42.27 6.56 24.24
C ILE A 213 41.60 5.28 24.78
N SER A 214 42.27 4.55 25.68
CA SER A 214 41.72 3.33 26.30
C SER A 214 40.60 3.56 27.33
N THR A 215 40.41 4.80 27.81
CA THR A 215 39.22 5.22 28.55
C THR A 215 38.03 5.34 27.61
N GLY A 216 38.16 6.11 26.52
CA GLY A 216 37.11 6.27 25.52
C GLY A 216 36.74 4.97 24.81
N ASP A 217 37.71 4.14 24.41
CA ASP A 217 37.46 2.82 23.83
C ASP A 217 36.67 1.89 24.77
N THR A 218 37.01 1.92 26.08
CA THR A 218 36.28 1.17 27.10
C THR A 218 34.85 1.70 27.26
N TRP A 219 34.65 3.01 27.27
CA TRP A 219 33.32 3.62 27.34
C TRP A 219 32.47 3.28 26.11
N PHE A 220 33.04 3.45 24.91
CA PHE A 220 32.41 3.22 23.63
C PHE A 220 31.94 1.77 23.51
N ARG A 221 32.83 0.81 23.84
CA ARG A 221 32.50 -0.60 23.92
C ARG A 221 31.38 -0.89 24.93
N THR A 222 31.44 -0.27 26.11
CA THR A 222 30.51 -0.53 27.21
C THR A 222 29.09 -0.08 26.88
N HIS A 223 28.95 1.05 26.19
CA HIS A 223 27.66 1.71 25.98
C HIS A 223 27.05 1.49 24.59
N LEU A 224 27.86 1.39 23.53
CA LEU A 224 27.36 1.30 22.15
C LEU A 224 27.59 -0.06 21.47
N ASP A 225 28.33 -1.02 22.04
CA ASP A 225 28.52 -2.33 21.38
C ASP A 225 27.20 -3.10 21.23
N ALA A 226 26.28 -2.98 22.19
CA ALA A 226 24.95 -3.53 22.07
C ALA A 226 24.20 -3.00 20.82
N TYR A 227 24.33 -1.69 20.53
CA TYR A 227 23.77 -1.11 19.31
C TYR A 227 24.57 -1.50 18.07
N ALA A 228 25.90 -1.51 18.13
CA ALA A 228 26.76 -1.87 17.00
C ALA A 228 26.54 -3.31 16.49
N GLN A 229 26.25 -4.27 17.38
CA GLN A 229 25.87 -5.63 16.99
C GLN A 229 24.39 -5.71 16.53
N TRP A 230 23.49 -4.93 17.13
CA TRP A 230 22.09 -4.86 16.71
C TRP A 230 21.94 -4.28 15.30
N ALA A 231 22.60 -3.15 15.03
CA ALA A 231 22.63 -2.49 13.72
C ALA A 231 23.17 -3.40 12.61
N LYS A 232 24.08 -4.34 12.90
CA LYS A 232 24.56 -5.35 11.93
C LYS A 232 23.50 -6.39 11.51
N THR A 233 22.36 -6.44 12.20
CA THR A 233 21.29 -7.45 11.97
C THR A 233 19.90 -6.85 11.72
N HIS A 234 19.78 -5.51 11.77
CA HIS A 234 18.55 -4.75 11.54
C HIS A 234 18.86 -3.62 10.55
N ASN A 235 17.85 -3.02 9.92
CA ASN A 235 18.03 -1.93 8.97
C ASN A 235 18.42 -0.64 9.72
N SER A 236 19.67 -0.56 10.17
CA SER A 236 20.17 0.45 11.09
C SER A 236 21.68 0.62 10.95
N LEU A 237 22.18 1.77 11.38
CA LEU A 237 23.56 2.19 11.16
C LEU A 237 24.16 2.82 12.43
N LEU A 238 25.40 2.46 12.75
CA LEU A 238 26.30 3.22 13.61
C LEU A 238 27.30 3.95 12.72
N ILE A 239 27.42 5.27 12.90
CA ILE A 239 28.50 6.10 12.40
C ILE A 239 29.36 6.49 13.59
N THR A 240 30.67 6.33 13.48
CA THR A 240 31.67 6.80 14.45
C THR A 240 32.55 7.81 13.73
N THR A 241 32.79 8.98 14.33
CA THR A 241 33.70 10.00 13.79
C THR A 241 34.46 10.70 14.94
N PHE A 242 35.41 11.57 14.60
CA PHE A 242 36.07 12.49 15.54
C PHE A 242 35.87 13.93 15.04
N ASP A 243 35.83 14.91 15.94
CA ASP A 243 35.58 16.32 15.61
C ASP A 243 36.75 16.97 14.85
N GLU A 244 37.99 16.75 15.31
CA GLU A 244 39.27 17.22 14.76
C GLU A 244 40.45 16.30 15.16
N ASP A 245 41.63 16.51 14.54
CA ASP A 245 42.87 15.78 14.88
C ASP A 245 43.73 16.47 15.97
N ASP A 246 44.74 15.76 16.50
CA ASP A 246 45.56 16.24 17.62
C ASP A 246 46.55 17.38 17.28
N SER A 247 46.50 17.95 16.07
CA SER A 247 47.33 19.11 15.68
C SER A 247 46.70 20.00 14.59
N SER A 248 46.53 21.28 14.90
CA SER A 248 46.13 22.34 13.95
C SER A 248 47.21 22.72 12.91
N THR A 249 48.13 21.80 12.62
CA THR A 249 49.14 21.86 11.55
C THR A 249 49.20 20.59 10.68
N SER A 250 48.34 19.61 10.99
CA SER A 250 48.19 18.34 10.27
C SER A 250 47.32 18.52 9.00
N ALA A 251 46.89 17.39 8.41
CA ALA A 251 45.83 17.37 7.41
C ALA A 251 44.40 17.34 8.03
N ASN A 252 44.27 17.48 9.35
CA ASN A 252 43.02 17.31 10.10
C ASN A 252 42.37 15.93 9.87
N GLN A 253 43.17 14.86 9.87
CA GLN A 253 42.78 13.53 9.41
C GLN A 253 42.25 12.67 10.56
N ILE A 254 40.97 12.28 10.47
CA ILE A 254 40.17 11.69 11.55
C ILE A 254 39.76 10.24 11.25
N THR A 255 39.43 9.47 12.28
CA THR A 255 38.83 8.14 12.13
C THR A 255 37.33 8.23 11.89
N THR A 256 36.87 7.94 10.67
CA THR A 256 35.44 7.77 10.36
C THR A 256 35.12 6.32 10.02
N LEU A 257 34.17 5.72 10.76
CA LEU A 257 33.77 4.31 10.63
C LEU A 257 32.24 4.17 10.49
N PHE A 258 31.78 3.36 9.53
CA PHE A 258 30.37 2.97 9.42
C PHE A 258 30.20 1.48 9.75
N ASN A 259 29.18 1.11 10.54
CA ASN A 259 28.84 -0.26 10.88
C ASN A 259 27.31 -0.48 10.90
N GLY A 260 26.79 -1.40 10.09
CA GLY A 260 25.36 -1.71 10.03
C GLY A 260 25.05 -2.81 9.00
N GLN A 261 23.81 -3.29 8.94
CA GLN A 261 23.37 -4.36 8.02
C GLN A 261 23.63 -3.99 6.56
N SER A 262 23.43 -2.72 6.21
CA SER A 262 23.64 -2.18 4.87
C SER A 262 25.10 -1.96 4.52
N VAL A 263 26.04 -1.99 5.48
CA VAL A 263 27.45 -1.62 5.26
C VAL A 263 28.26 -2.78 4.68
N LYS A 264 29.01 -2.51 3.61
CA LYS A 264 29.98 -3.42 3.01
C LYS A 264 31.31 -3.29 3.74
N THR A 265 31.68 -4.32 4.51
CA THR A 265 32.97 -4.37 5.21
C THR A 265 34.15 -4.14 4.24
N GLY A 266 35.02 -3.19 4.56
CA GLY A 266 36.13 -2.80 3.69
C GLY A 266 36.88 -1.55 4.16
N THR A 267 37.84 -1.13 3.35
CA THR A 267 38.63 0.09 3.55
C THR A 267 38.46 0.99 2.34
N TYR A 268 38.16 2.26 2.59
CA TYR A 268 37.63 3.19 1.61
C TYR A 268 38.51 4.44 1.55
N GLY A 269 39.11 4.66 0.38
CA GLY A 269 39.94 5.82 0.06
C GLY A 269 39.20 6.86 -0.78
N GLU A 270 37.88 6.96 -0.62
CA GLU A 270 37.14 8.13 -1.07
C GLU A 270 37.26 9.25 -0.03
N HIS A 271 37.38 10.49 -0.49
CA HIS A 271 37.52 11.66 0.36
C HIS A 271 36.21 11.94 1.11
N LEU A 272 36.26 12.00 2.43
CA LEU A 272 35.07 12.15 3.28
C LEU A 272 35.29 13.17 4.40
N ASP A 273 34.55 14.28 4.36
CA ASP A 273 34.55 15.30 5.40
C ASP A 273 33.24 15.34 6.19
N HIS A 274 33.15 16.22 7.20
CA HIS A 274 31.92 16.43 7.98
C HIS A 274 30.72 16.77 7.10
N PHE A 275 30.94 17.52 6.02
CA PHE A 275 29.89 17.84 5.05
C PHE A 275 29.46 16.60 4.24
N GLY A 276 30.36 15.69 3.90
CA GLY A 276 30.08 14.41 3.25
C GLY A 276 29.35 13.42 4.17
N VAL A 277 29.67 13.40 5.47
CA VAL A 277 28.92 12.61 6.47
C VAL A 277 27.50 13.15 6.62
N LEU A 278 27.33 14.47 6.84
CA LEU A 278 26.01 15.12 6.87
C LEU A 278 25.22 14.83 5.59
N ARG A 279 25.85 15.09 4.44
CA ARG A 279 25.26 14.85 3.12
C ARG A 279 24.82 13.40 2.90
N THR A 280 25.57 12.45 3.44
CA THR A 280 25.19 11.03 3.39
C THR A 280 23.88 10.79 4.12
N ILE A 281 23.70 11.35 5.33
CA ILE A 281 22.47 11.20 6.12
C ILE A 281 21.29 11.98 5.48
N GLU A 282 21.56 13.18 4.93
CA GLU A 282 20.58 13.92 4.14
C GLU A 282 20.08 13.09 2.95
N ASP A 283 20.96 12.42 2.21
CA ASP A 283 20.60 11.55 1.10
C ASP A 283 19.84 10.28 1.55
N MET A 284 20.19 9.64 2.69
CA MET A 284 19.43 8.50 3.26
C MET A 284 17.94 8.81 3.45
N TYR A 285 17.63 10.04 3.86
CA TYR A 285 16.26 10.48 4.16
C TYR A 285 15.67 11.39 3.07
N GLY A 286 16.45 11.75 2.04
CA GLY A 286 16.10 12.67 0.94
C GLY A 286 15.79 14.09 1.42
N LEU A 287 16.55 14.60 2.38
CA LEU A 287 16.41 15.94 2.94
C LEU A 287 16.91 17.00 1.94
N PRO A 288 16.54 18.29 2.10
CA PRO A 288 17.26 19.37 1.42
C PRO A 288 18.70 19.43 1.94
N TYR A 289 19.69 19.70 1.09
CA TYR A 289 21.07 19.75 1.57
C TYR A 289 21.39 21.08 2.29
N ALA A 290 21.91 21.03 3.51
CA ALA A 290 22.26 22.18 4.33
C ALA A 290 23.66 22.73 3.99
N GLY A 291 23.79 24.06 3.89
CA GLY A 291 25.08 24.75 3.74
C GLY A 291 26.03 24.13 2.70
N SER A 292 27.23 23.74 3.14
CA SER A 292 28.29 23.11 2.35
C SER A 292 28.01 21.64 1.98
N ALA A 293 27.11 20.93 2.67
CA ALA A 293 26.72 19.56 2.32
C ALA A 293 26.08 19.48 0.92
N ALA A 294 25.49 20.59 0.45
CA ALA A 294 25.00 20.73 -0.92
C ALA A 294 26.11 20.73 -1.99
N GLN A 295 27.38 20.89 -1.61
CA GLN A 295 28.57 20.81 -2.47
C GLN A 295 29.36 19.50 -2.26
N ALA A 296 29.23 18.86 -1.10
CA ALA A 296 29.85 17.58 -0.79
C ALA A 296 29.26 16.42 -1.62
N ALA A 297 29.94 15.26 -1.56
CA ALA A 297 29.44 14.00 -2.09
C ALA A 297 29.00 13.09 -0.93
N PRO A 298 27.89 12.34 -1.06
CA PRO A 298 27.55 11.27 -0.12
C PRO A 298 28.45 10.06 -0.34
N VAL A 299 28.67 9.28 0.71
CA VAL A 299 29.25 7.93 0.64
C VAL A 299 28.36 7.04 -0.23
N THR A 300 28.94 6.36 -1.23
CA THR A 300 28.15 5.54 -2.18
C THR A 300 28.66 4.12 -2.43
N ASP A 301 29.94 3.82 -2.21
CA ASP A 301 30.50 2.49 -2.48
C ASP A 301 30.72 1.63 -1.21
N ALA A 302 30.66 2.25 -0.03
CA ALA A 302 30.71 1.59 1.28
C ALA A 302 29.44 0.82 1.66
N TRP A 303 28.40 0.88 0.83
CA TRP A 303 27.19 0.09 0.99
C TRP A 303 27.33 -1.29 0.35
N THR A 304 26.73 -2.29 0.97
CA THR A 304 26.45 -3.54 0.27
C THR A 304 25.53 -3.21 -0.90
N THR A 305 25.77 -3.82 -2.06
CA THR A 305 24.77 -3.85 -3.13
C THR A 305 23.66 -4.83 -2.78
N GLY A 306 23.08 -4.66 -1.59
CA GLY A 306 21.80 -5.23 -1.26
C GLY A 306 20.79 -4.69 -2.26
N THR A 307 20.08 -5.58 -2.94
CA THR A 307 18.85 -5.18 -3.63
C THR A 307 17.96 -4.50 -2.60
N SER A 308 17.55 -3.24 -2.83
CA SER A 308 16.39 -2.69 -2.13
C SER A 308 15.26 -3.69 -2.28
N GLY A 309 14.79 -4.29 -1.18
CA GLY A 309 13.95 -5.49 -1.19
C GLY A 309 12.76 -5.32 -2.13
N SER A 310 12.73 -6.06 -3.23
CA SER A 310 11.69 -5.86 -4.24
C SER A 310 10.46 -6.70 -3.89
N VAL A 311 9.66 -6.19 -2.95
CA VAL A 311 8.34 -6.74 -2.65
C VAL A 311 7.48 -6.56 -3.90
N THR A 312 7.29 -7.64 -4.64
CA THR A 312 6.44 -7.69 -5.84
C THR A 312 5.16 -8.44 -5.51
N VAL A 313 4.09 -7.69 -5.26
CA VAL A 313 2.76 -8.26 -5.01
C VAL A 313 2.22 -8.89 -6.29
N THR A 314 1.92 -10.18 -6.24
CA THR A 314 1.29 -10.90 -7.35
C THR A 314 -0.15 -10.43 -7.49
N ASN A 315 -0.51 -9.89 -8.66
CA ASN A 315 -1.88 -9.50 -8.94
C ASN A 315 -2.77 -10.77 -8.98
N PRO A 316 -3.83 -10.88 -8.16
CA PRO A 316 -4.68 -12.07 -8.14
C PRO A 316 -5.62 -12.16 -9.36
N GLY A 317 -5.61 -11.16 -10.24
CA GLY A 317 -6.60 -11.00 -11.31
C GLY A 317 -7.91 -10.40 -10.80
N ALA A 318 -8.81 -10.11 -11.74
CA ALA A 318 -10.15 -9.62 -11.43
C ALA A 318 -10.96 -10.68 -10.66
N GLN A 319 -11.45 -10.31 -9.47
CA GLN A 319 -12.23 -11.17 -8.59
C GLN A 319 -13.73 -10.98 -8.81
N THR A 320 -14.50 -12.03 -8.59
CA THR A 320 -15.97 -11.97 -8.54
C THR A 320 -16.49 -12.59 -7.25
N GLY A 321 -17.64 -12.10 -6.79
CA GLY A 321 -18.36 -12.66 -5.66
C GLY A 321 -19.85 -12.34 -5.75
N THR A 322 -20.63 -12.76 -4.76
CA THR A 322 -22.07 -12.52 -4.69
C THR A 322 -22.41 -11.95 -3.33
N ALA A 323 -23.21 -10.89 -3.27
CA ALA A 323 -23.61 -10.28 -2.01
C ALA A 323 -24.30 -11.33 -1.11
N GLY A 324 -23.91 -11.37 0.17
CA GLY A 324 -24.37 -12.37 1.13
C GLY A 324 -23.70 -13.75 1.07
N THR A 325 -22.78 -13.99 0.11
CA THR A 325 -22.01 -15.25 0.01
C THR A 325 -20.58 -15.05 0.53
N ALA A 326 -20.13 -15.90 1.47
CA ALA A 326 -18.79 -15.78 2.03
C ALA A 326 -17.69 -15.94 0.97
N ALA A 327 -16.60 -15.16 1.10
CA ALA A 327 -15.46 -15.15 0.21
C ALA A 327 -14.14 -15.35 0.98
N SER A 328 -13.14 -15.90 0.29
CA SER A 328 -11.78 -16.10 0.79
C SER A 328 -10.78 -16.00 -0.36
N LEU A 329 -9.73 -15.20 -0.20
CA LEU A 329 -8.65 -15.02 -1.17
C LEU A 329 -7.32 -14.81 -0.43
N GLN A 330 -6.37 -15.72 -0.61
CA GLN A 330 -5.00 -15.52 -0.15
C GLN A 330 -4.22 -14.74 -1.20
N LEU A 331 -3.65 -13.60 -0.80
CA LEU A 331 -2.70 -12.86 -1.63
C LEU A 331 -1.28 -13.44 -1.50
N ALA A 332 -0.47 -13.21 -2.52
CA ALA A 332 0.92 -13.65 -2.59
C ALA A 332 1.83 -12.52 -3.08
N ALA A 333 3.07 -12.52 -2.63
CA ALA A 333 4.12 -11.63 -3.09
C ALA A 333 5.45 -12.38 -3.07
N THR A 334 6.38 -11.98 -3.92
CA THR A 334 7.80 -12.32 -3.78
C THR A 334 8.50 -11.16 -3.13
N ASP A 335 9.35 -11.40 -2.14
CA ASP A 335 10.32 -10.44 -1.64
C ASP A 335 11.74 -10.95 -1.92
N THR A 336 12.67 -10.02 -2.15
CA THR A 336 14.09 -10.32 -2.39
C THR A 336 14.98 -10.05 -1.18
N ALA A 337 14.48 -9.41 -0.12
CA ALA A 337 15.19 -9.27 1.16
C ALA A 337 15.08 -10.56 2.02
N GLY A 338 13.98 -11.31 1.87
CA GLY A 338 13.69 -12.53 2.63
C GLY A 338 13.04 -12.29 3.99
N GLY A 339 12.43 -11.11 4.20
CA GLY A 339 11.83 -10.74 5.48
C GLY A 339 10.39 -11.22 5.66
N THR A 340 9.73 -10.72 6.71
CA THR A 340 8.33 -11.05 7.01
C THR A 340 7.38 -9.98 6.48
N LEU A 341 6.53 -10.36 5.53
CA LEU A 341 5.56 -9.46 4.91
C LEU A 341 4.33 -9.21 5.78
N ALA A 342 4.09 -7.95 6.13
CA ALA A 342 2.85 -7.45 6.71
C ALA A 342 1.91 -6.91 5.61
N TRP A 343 0.64 -7.31 5.63
CA TRP A 343 -0.33 -6.98 4.58
C TRP A 343 -1.40 -5.98 5.00
N SER A 344 -1.79 -5.13 4.07
CA SER A 344 -2.92 -4.20 4.17
C SER A 344 -3.68 -4.10 2.84
N ALA A 345 -4.91 -3.61 2.87
CA ALA A 345 -5.72 -3.39 1.67
C ALA A 345 -6.71 -2.23 1.85
N THR A 346 -6.97 -1.52 0.75
CA THR A 346 -7.93 -0.42 0.67
C THR A 346 -8.91 -0.66 -0.49
N GLY A 347 -10.11 -0.09 -0.41
CA GLY A 347 -11.14 -0.26 -1.44
C GLY A 347 -11.84 -1.63 -1.45
N LEU A 348 -11.63 -2.47 -0.43
CA LEU A 348 -12.35 -3.75 -0.29
C LEU A 348 -13.88 -3.56 -0.26
N PRO A 349 -14.65 -4.49 -0.86
CA PRO A 349 -16.10 -4.55 -0.69
C PRO A 349 -16.52 -4.56 0.79
N ALA A 350 -17.57 -3.81 1.11
CA ALA A 350 -18.10 -3.75 2.48
C ALA A 350 -18.47 -5.14 2.99
N GLY A 351 -17.92 -5.54 4.14
CA GLY A 351 -18.07 -6.89 4.71
C GLY A 351 -16.90 -7.85 4.43
N LEU A 352 -15.88 -7.43 3.66
CA LEU A 352 -14.58 -8.11 3.58
C LEU A 352 -13.52 -7.37 4.42
N SER A 353 -12.53 -8.12 4.91
CA SER A 353 -11.32 -7.60 5.58
C SER A 353 -10.09 -8.42 5.19
N ILE A 354 -8.89 -7.91 5.47
CA ILE A 354 -7.61 -8.58 5.22
C ILE A 354 -6.88 -8.84 6.55
N SER A 355 -6.23 -10.00 6.67
CA SER A 355 -5.33 -10.30 7.79
C SER A 355 -3.90 -9.79 7.51
N ALA A 356 -3.09 -9.63 8.56
CA ALA A 356 -1.68 -9.25 8.42
C ALA A 356 -0.85 -10.23 7.56
N GLY A 357 -1.32 -11.48 7.38
CA GLY A 357 -0.74 -12.49 6.50
C GLY A 357 -1.32 -12.54 5.07
N GLY A 358 -2.05 -11.51 4.64
CA GLY A 358 -2.51 -11.37 3.25
C GLY A 358 -3.77 -12.15 2.89
N LEU A 359 -4.45 -12.77 3.86
CA LEU A 359 -5.70 -13.46 3.64
C LEU A 359 -6.88 -12.49 3.71
N ILE A 360 -7.55 -12.26 2.57
CA ILE A 360 -8.83 -11.54 2.50
C ILE A 360 -9.97 -12.53 2.81
N THR A 361 -10.83 -12.22 3.77
CA THR A 361 -12.03 -13.02 4.08
C THR A 361 -13.24 -12.15 4.43
N GLY A 362 -14.43 -12.73 4.44
CA GLY A 362 -15.65 -12.13 4.96
C GLY A 362 -16.87 -12.48 4.11
N THR A 363 -17.90 -11.65 4.19
CA THR A 363 -19.11 -11.76 3.36
C THR A 363 -19.43 -10.37 2.80
N PRO A 364 -19.29 -10.12 1.49
CA PRO A 364 -19.57 -8.82 0.92
C PRO A 364 -21.08 -8.54 0.98
N SER A 365 -21.48 -7.35 1.42
CA SER A 365 -22.89 -6.99 1.65
C SER A 365 -23.55 -6.28 0.48
N THR A 366 -22.76 -5.58 -0.33
CA THR A 366 -23.25 -4.58 -1.29
C THR A 366 -22.75 -4.90 -2.69
N ALA A 367 -23.66 -4.88 -3.68
CA ALA A 367 -23.32 -5.13 -5.07
C ALA A 367 -22.62 -3.91 -5.71
N GLY A 368 -21.66 -4.17 -6.59
CA GLY A 368 -20.88 -3.15 -7.28
C GLY A 368 -19.49 -3.64 -7.68
N THR A 369 -18.78 -2.84 -8.49
CA THR A 369 -17.38 -3.08 -8.84
C THR A 369 -16.48 -2.21 -7.98
N TYR A 370 -15.62 -2.85 -7.20
CA TYR A 370 -14.70 -2.23 -6.27
C TYR A 370 -13.28 -2.25 -6.87
N SER A 371 -12.52 -1.17 -6.68
CA SER A 371 -11.09 -1.12 -7.02
C SER A 371 -10.29 -1.38 -5.75
N VAL A 372 -9.78 -2.60 -5.59
CA VAL A 372 -9.04 -3.02 -4.40
C VAL A 372 -7.56 -2.80 -4.64
N THR A 373 -6.91 -2.00 -3.80
CA THR A 373 -5.44 -1.90 -3.76
C THR A 373 -4.94 -2.65 -2.54
N ALA A 374 -4.14 -3.68 -2.76
CA ALA A 374 -3.48 -4.45 -1.71
C ALA A 374 -1.99 -4.12 -1.67
N THR A 375 -1.45 -3.98 -0.47
CA THR A 375 -0.05 -3.61 -0.22
C THR A 375 0.57 -4.63 0.73
N ALA A 376 1.74 -5.14 0.37
CA ALA A 376 2.63 -5.87 1.26
C ALA A 376 3.82 -4.98 1.61
N THR A 377 4.12 -4.88 2.90
CA THR A 377 5.29 -4.20 3.45
C THR A 377 6.22 -5.25 4.02
N ASP A 378 7.48 -5.26 3.61
CA ASP A 378 8.48 -6.09 4.28
C ASP A 378 8.94 -5.45 5.60
N SER A 379 9.28 -6.33 6.56
CA SER A 379 9.92 -6.01 7.83
C SER A 379 11.19 -5.13 7.75
N THR A 380 11.88 -5.07 6.60
CA THR A 380 13.04 -4.18 6.37
C THR A 380 12.68 -2.82 5.77
N GLY A 381 11.39 -2.52 5.55
CA GLY A 381 10.89 -1.23 5.07
C GLY A 381 10.34 -1.18 3.63
N PRO A 382 10.83 -1.96 2.63
CA PRO A 382 10.29 -1.91 1.27
C PRO A 382 8.82 -2.30 1.16
N THR A 383 8.12 -1.74 0.17
CA THR A 383 6.69 -2.01 -0.06
C THR A 383 6.42 -2.36 -1.52
N GLY A 384 5.49 -3.30 -1.70
CA GLY A 384 4.90 -3.65 -2.97
C GLY A 384 3.40 -3.45 -2.92
N SER A 385 2.78 -3.01 -4.02
CA SER A 385 1.33 -2.96 -4.11
C SER A 385 0.82 -3.44 -5.46
N THR A 386 -0.45 -3.84 -5.49
CA THR A 386 -1.16 -4.17 -6.72
C THR A 386 -2.61 -3.74 -6.61
N THR A 387 -3.21 -3.33 -7.73
CA THR A 387 -4.63 -2.96 -7.79
C THR A 387 -5.36 -3.94 -8.70
N PHE A 388 -6.51 -4.43 -8.25
CA PHE A 388 -7.37 -5.34 -8.98
C PHE A 388 -8.85 -5.01 -8.75
N SER A 389 -9.72 -5.41 -9.67
CA SER A 389 -11.16 -5.25 -9.51
C SER A 389 -11.75 -6.39 -8.68
N TRP A 390 -12.74 -6.07 -7.83
CA TRP A 390 -13.63 -7.04 -7.21
C TRP A 390 -15.07 -6.70 -7.58
N THR A 391 -15.70 -7.52 -8.41
CA THR A 391 -17.11 -7.36 -8.79
C THR A 391 -17.99 -8.18 -7.86
N VAL A 392 -18.75 -7.52 -6.99
CA VAL A 392 -19.78 -8.15 -6.18
C VAL A 392 -21.10 -8.10 -6.94
N ASN A 393 -21.58 -9.26 -7.38
CA ASN A 393 -22.88 -9.41 -8.00
C ASN A 393 -24.00 -9.27 -6.95
N PRO A 394 -25.21 -8.81 -7.33
CA PRO A 394 -26.37 -8.82 -6.45
C PRO A 394 -26.67 -10.22 -5.87
N ALA A 395 -27.21 -10.26 -4.66
CA ALA A 395 -27.74 -11.50 -4.09
C ALA A 395 -28.86 -12.04 -5.00
N GLY A 396 -28.69 -13.25 -5.54
CA GLY A 396 -29.57 -13.80 -6.57
C GLY A 396 -29.21 -13.42 -8.02
N GLY A 397 -28.08 -12.75 -8.28
CA GLY A 397 -27.66 -12.27 -9.61
C GLY A 397 -27.20 -13.34 -10.62
N GLY A 398 -27.68 -14.59 -10.52
CA GLY A 398 -27.59 -15.55 -11.62
C GLY A 398 -28.62 -15.16 -12.68
N GLY A 399 -28.17 -14.71 -13.85
CA GLY A 399 -29.04 -14.04 -14.83
C GLY A 399 -30.26 -14.89 -15.24
N CYS A 400 -31.43 -14.52 -14.75
CA CYS A 400 -32.68 -15.16 -15.13
C CYS A 400 -33.04 -14.76 -16.58
N THR A 401 -32.78 -15.66 -17.52
CA THR A 401 -33.33 -15.51 -18.88
C THR A 401 -34.83 -15.73 -18.81
N ALA A 402 -35.60 -14.66 -18.97
CA ALA A 402 -37.05 -14.72 -18.90
C ALA A 402 -37.61 -15.70 -19.96
N GLY A 403 -38.54 -16.56 -19.55
CA GLY A 403 -39.04 -17.63 -20.41
C GLY A 403 -40.07 -18.56 -19.76
N GLN A 404 -40.63 -19.45 -20.57
CA GLN A 404 -41.56 -20.49 -20.16
C GLN A 404 -40.81 -21.81 -19.95
N LEU A 405 -41.02 -22.46 -18.79
CA LEU A 405 -40.31 -23.70 -18.44
C LEU A 405 -41.06 -24.99 -18.80
N LEU A 406 -42.40 -24.95 -18.93
CA LEU A 406 -43.20 -26.13 -19.28
C LEU A 406 -43.17 -26.40 -20.79
N GLY A 407 -42.81 -27.63 -21.16
CA GLY A 407 -43.04 -28.15 -22.51
C GLY A 407 -44.50 -28.61 -22.67
N ASN A 408 -45.04 -28.51 -23.89
CA ASN A 408 -46.44 -28.83 -24.20
C ASN A 408 -47.44 -28.11 -23.27
N ALA A 409 -47.26 -26.78 -23.14
CA ALA A 409 -47.98 -25.89 -22.23
C ALA A 409 -49.52 -25.95 -22.33
N GLY A 410 -50.06 -25.86 -23.54
CA GLY A 410 -51.49 -26.01 -23.87
C GLY A 410 -51.81 -27.33 -24.57
N PHE A 411 -51.06 -28.40 -24.28
CA PHE A 411 -51.32 -29.79 -24.73
C PHE A 411 -51.35 -30.10 -26.26
N GLU A 412 -51.27 -29.08 -27.12
CA GLU A 412 -51.38 -29.10 -28.59
C GLU A 412 -50.47 -30.08 -29.38
N THR A 413 -49.52 -30.79 -28.77
CA THR A 413 -48.75 -31.83 -29.48
C THR A 413 -49.58 -33.07 -29.84
N GLY A 414 -50.81 -33.19 -29.33
CA GLY A 414 -51.64 -34.38 -29.52
C GLY A 414 -51.20 -35.61 -28.72
N SER A 415 -50.39 -35.39 -27.68
CA SER A 415 -49.89 -36.41 -26.78
C SER A 415 -49.50 -35.79 -25.43
N ALA A 416 -49.38 -36.57 -24.36
CA ALA A 416 -48.98 -36.03 -23.06
C ALA A 416 -47.53 -35.48 -23.01
N PRO A 417 -46.49 -36.17 -23.53
CA PRO A 417 -45.09 -35.77 -23.31
C PRO A 417 -44.78 -34.30 -23.64
N PRO A 418 -43.98 -33.59 -22.80
CA PRO A 418 -43.22 -34.11 -21.66
C PRO A 418 -44.02 -34.26 -20.35
N TRP A 419 -45.35 -34.09 -20.35
CA TRP A 419 -46.18 -34.48 -19.20
C TRP A 419 -46.24 -36.00 -19.07
N THR A 420 -46.21 -36.47 -17.83
CA THR A 420 -46.68 -37.80 -17.43
C THR A 420 -48.16 -37.66 -17.05
N ALA A 421 -49.04 -38.40 -17.71
CA ALA A 421 -50.48 -38.32 -17.50
C ALA A 421 -51.12 -39.72 -17.39
N SER A 422 -52.30 -39.81 -16.77
CA SER A 422 -53.18 -40.98 -16.90
C SER A 422 -53.61 -41.20 -18.36
N SER A 423 -53.93 -42.45 -18.72
CA SER A 423 -54.28 -42.83 -20.09
C SER A 423 -55.61 -42.23 -20.53
N GLY A 424 -55.57 -41.25 -21.43
CA GLY A 424 -56.75 -40.57 -21.99
C GLY A 424 -56.90 -39.12 -21.53
N VAL A 425 -56.14 -38.68 -20.52
CA VAL A 425 -56.24 -37.31 -19.97
C VAL A 425 -55.94 -36.22 -20.99
N VAL A 426 -54.99 -36.44 -21.90
CA VAL A 426 -54.68 -35.47 -22.97
C VAL A 426 -55.43 -35.87 -24.24
N ASP A 427 -56.49 -35.12 -24.56
CA ASP A 427 -57.44 -35.44 -25.63
C ASP A 427 -58.01 -34.18 -26.32
N ASN A 428 -58.66 -34.38 -27.47
CA ASN A 428 -59.30 -33.35 -28.31
C ASN A 428 -60.80 -33.57 -28.55
N SER A 429 -61.49 -34.27 -27.63
CA SER A 429 -62.95 -34.36 -27.63
C SER A 429 -63.59 -32.97 -27.58
N SER A 430 -64.71 -32.80 -28.28
CA SER A 430 -65.51 -31.57 -28.26
C SER A 430 -66.64 -31.59 -27.22
N SER A 431 -66.70 -32.60 -26.34
CA SER A 431 -67.66 -32.62 -25.21
C SER A 431 -67.32 -31.51 -24.22
N GLU A 432 -66.04 -31.46 -23.84
CA GLU A 432 -65.43 -30.34 -23.11
C GLU A 432 -64.52 -29.59 -24.08
N ALA A 433 -64.77 -28.29 -24.31
CA ALA A 433 -63.96 -27.50 -25.23
C ALA A 433 -62.63 -27.09 -24.56
N ALA A 434 -61.53 -27.05 -25.32
CA ALA A 434 -60.28 -26.45 -24.86
C ALA A 434 -60.44 -24.92 -24.66
N HIS A 435 -59.58 -24.31 -23.84
CA HIS A 435 -59.54 -22.86 -23.64
C HIS A 435 -58.92 -22.16 -24.85
N SER A 436 -57.84 -22.73 -25.39
CA SER A 436 -57.28 -22.36 -26.69
C SER A 436 -56.93 -23.60 -27.52
N GLY A 437 -56.39 -23.43 -28.73
CA GLY A 437 -55.95 -24.57 -29.55
C GLY A 437 -57.07 -25.56 -29.93
N SER A 438 -56.86 -26.84 -29.61
CA SER A 438 -57.77 -27.97 -29.89
C SER A 438 -57.58 -29.16 -28.92
N TRP A 439 -56.56 -29.17 -28.07
CA TRP A 439 -56.27 -30.18 -27.07
C TRP A 439 -56.32 -29.57 -25.66
N LYS A 440 -56.59 -30.40 -24.67
CA LYS A 440 -56.55 -30.02 -23.24
C LYS A 440 -56.12 -31.22 -22.40
N ALA A 441 -55.96 -31.01 -21.10
CA ALA A 441 -55.91 -32.09 -20.13
C ALA A 441 -57.24 -32.19 -19.36
N TRP A 442 -58.06 -33.20 -19.66
CA TRP A 442 -59.29 -33.53 -18.96
C TRP A 442 -59.00 -34.61 -17.92
N LEU A 443 -59.24 -34.32 -16.64
CA LEU A 443 -59.12 -35.27 -15.54
C LEU A 443 -60.51 -35.61 -14.99
N ASP A 444 -60.72 -36.89 -14.64
CA ASP A 444 -61.98 -37.43 -14.12
C ASP A 444 -63.17 -37.23 -15.10
N GLY A 445 -64.42 -37.13 -14.61
CA GLY A 445 -65.62 -37.00 -15.44
C GLY A 445 -66.30 -38.33 -15.81
N TYR A 446 -66.05 -39.42 -15.07
CA TYR A 446 -66.58 -40.75 -15.34
C TYR A 446 -67.92 -41.02 -14.64
N GLY A 447 -68.24 -40.28 -13.57
CA GLY A 447 -69.37 -40.56 -12.69
C GLY A 447 -69.17 -41.81 -11.82
N SER A 448 -67.91 -42.23 -11.63
CA SER A 448 -67.57 -43.44 -10.88
C SER A 448 -66.16 -43.35 -10.34
N ALA A 449 -65.92 -43.87 -9.12
CA ALA A 449 -64.70 -43.61 -8.37
C ALA A 449 -63.41 -43.82 -9.17
N HIS A 450 -62.75 -42.71 -9.49
CA HIS A 450 -61.59 -42.63 -10.38
C HIS A 450 -60.54 -41.64 -9.83
N THR A 451 -59.35 -41.63 -10.40
CA THR A 451 -58.24 -40.76 -9.94
C THR A 451 -57.28 -40.52 -11.09
N ASP A 452 -57.48 -39.43 -11.83
CA ASP A 452 -56.52 -39.01 -12.84
C ASP A 452 -55.36 -38.19 -12.30
N THR A 453 -54.21 -38.29 -12.99
CA THR A 453 -53.02 -37.51 -12.66
C THR A 453 -52.39 -36.92 -13.90
N LEU A 454 -51.77 -35.75 -13.72
CA LEU A 454 -51.02 -35.04 -14.74
C LEU A 454 -49.84 -34.34 -14.04
N SER A 455 -48.60 -34.60 -14.46
CA SER A 455 -47.43 -33.97 -13.85
C SER A 455 -46.26 -33.76 -14.81
N GLN A 456 -45.53 -32.66 -14.61
CA GLN A 456 -44.28 -32.35 -15.30
C GLN A 456 -43.24 -31.85 -14.29
N THR A 457 -41.98 -32.22 -14.48
CA THR A 457 -40.86 -31.86 -13.60
C THR A 457 -39.88 -30.96 -14.32
N VAL A 458 -39.64 -29.76 -13.79
CA VAL A 458 -38.75 -28.75 -14.39
C VAL A 458 -37.87 -28.10 -13.32
N THR A 459 -36.73 -27.53 -13.70
CA THR A 459 -35.85 -26.80 -12.76
C THR A 459 -36.03 -25.30 -12.96
N ILE A 460 -36.39 -24.60 -11.89
CA ILE A 460 -36.45 -23.14 -11.86
C ILE A 460 -35.01 -22.63 -11.64
N PRO A 461 -34.45 -21.77 -12.51
CA PRO A 461 -33.09 -21.28 -12.34
C PRO A 461 -32.91 -20.48 -11.03
N ALA A 462 -31.71 -20.52 -10.46
CA ALA A 462 -31.41 -19.79 -9.23
C ALA A 462 -31.46 -18.27 -9.47
N GLY A 463 -32.15 -17.53 -8.61
CA GLY A 463 -32.30 -16.08 -8.69
C GLY A 463 -33.53 -15.58 -9.47
N CYS A 464 -34.20 -16.44 -10.24
CA CYS A 464 -35.45 -16.11 -10.92
C CYS A 464 -36.60 -15.82 -9.94
N LYS A 465 -37.49 -14.89 -10.31
CA LYS A 465 -38.90 -15.01 -9.91
C LYS A 465 -39.57 -16.08 -10.77
N ALA A 466 -40.58 -16.74 -10.23
CA ALA A 466 -41.29 -17.81 -10.92
C ALA A 466 -42.80 -17.75 -10.63
N THR A 467 -43.61 -17.75 -11.69
CA THR A 467 -45.08 -17.73 -11.59
C THR A 467 -45.65 -18.92 -12.34
N PHE A 468 -46.29 -19.84 -11.61
CA PHE A 468 -47.07 -20.92 -12.19
C PHE A 468 -48.52 -20.51 -12.36
N SER A 469 -49.11 -20.83 -13.52
CA SER A 469 -50.49 -20.56 -13.85
C SER A 469 -51.06 -21.62 -14.78
N PHE A 470 -52.38 -21.72 -14.84
CA PHE A 470 -53.14 -22.58 -15.76
C PHE A 470 -54.58 -22.07 -15.84
N TRP A 471 -55.29 -22.41 -16.90
CA TRP A 471 -56.73 -22.23 -16.98
C TRP A 471 -57.44 -23.50 -16.52
N LEU A 472 -58.49 -23.33 -15.73
CA LEU A 472 -59.30 -24.42 -15.20
C LEU A 472 -60.78 -24.15 -15.46
N HIS A 473 -61.43 -25.07 -16.18
CA HIS A 473 -62.88 -25.23 -16.18
C HIS A 473 -63.25 -26.44 -15.30
N ILE A 474 -64.43 -26.38 -14.70
CA ILE A 474 -64.99 -27.47 -13.89
C ILE A 474 -66.46 -27.56 -14.25
N ASP A 475 -66.83 -28.65 -14.93
CA ASP A 475 -68.23 -29.06 -15.10
C ASP A 475 -68.57 -30.15 -14.08
N THR A 476 -69.83 -30.23 -13.66
CA THR A 476 -70.27 -31.24 -12.71
C THR A 476 -71.77 -31.52 -12.79
N ALA A 477 -72.13 -32.79 -12.58
CA ALA A 477 -73.49 -33.23 -12.37
C ALA A 477 -73.88 -33.26 -10.87
N GLU A 478 -72.96 -32.91 -9.95
CA GLU A 478 -73.26 -32.76 -8.52
C GLU A 478 -74.01 -31.47 -8.19
N THR A 479 -74.69 -31.44 -7.03
CA THR A 479 -75.44 -30.25 -6.60
C THR A 479 -75.32 -29.97 -5.09
N GLY A 480 -75.37 -28.68 -4.73
CA GLY A 480 -75.29 -28.22 -3.35
C GLY A 480 -73.91 -27.67 -2.99
N SER A 481 -73.48 -27.89 -1.75
CA SER A 481 -72.26 -27.28 -1.17
C SER A 481 -71.30 -28.30 -0.56
N THR A 482 -71.40 -29.58 -0.92
CA THR A 482 -70.49 -30.63 -0.47
C THR A 482 -69.38 -30.84 -1.49
N ALA A 483 -68.13 -30.66 -1.07
CA ALA A 483 -66.96 -30.97 -1.89
C ALA A 483 -66.74 -32.49 -1.95
N TYR A 484 -67.36 -33.17 -2.91
CA TYR A 484 -67.20 -34.59 -3.19
C TYR A 484 -65.89 -34.82 -3.95
N ASP A 485 -65.91 -34.61 -5.26
CA ASP A 485 -64.77 -34.76 -6.17
C ASP A 485 -63.76 -33.62 -5.98
N LYS A 486 -62.46 -33.89 -6.18
CA LYS A 486 -61.39 -32.92 -5.88
C LYS A 486 -60.23 -32.95 -6.86
N LEU A 487 -59.84 -31.75 -7.31
CA LEU A 487 -58.57 -31.50 -8.00
C LEU A 487 -57.55 -30.91 -7.02
N ALA A 488 -56.58 -31.72 -6.59
CA ALA A 488 -55.42 -31.23 -5.85
C ALA A 488 -54.33 -30.73 -6.81
N VAL A 489 -53.75 -29.56 -6.52
CA VAL A 489 -52.67 -28.95 -7.29
C VAL A 489 -51.45 -28.77 -6.39
N THR A 490 -50.32 -29.40 -6.73
CA THR A 490 -49.11 -29.43 -5.89
C THR A 490 -47.84 -29.02 -6.64
N ALA A 491 -46.92 -28.39 -5.90
CA ALA A 491 -45.52 -28.20 -6.27
C ALA A 491 -44.65 -29.04 -5.31
N ASN A 492 -43.99 -30.07 -5.83
CA ASN A 492 -43.36 -31.13 -5.03
C ASN A 492 -44.36 -31.70 -4.00
N THR A 493 -44.12 -31.50 -2.70
CA THR A 493 -45.00 -31.95 -1.60
C THR A 493 -45.95 -30.87 -1.09
N THR A 494 -45.90 -29.66 -1.63
CA THR A 494 -46.69 -28.50 -1.17
C THR A 494 -47.96 -28.37 -2.00
N THR A 495 -49.12 -28.42 -1.36
CA THR A 495 -50.41 -28.09 -2.00
C THR A 495 -50.50 -26.59 -2.24
N LEU A 496 -50.64 -26.20 -3.51
CA LEU A 496 -50.87 -24.83 -3.94
C LEU A 496 -52.36 -24.46 -3.81
N ALA A 497 -53.23 -25.38 -4.22
CA ALA A 497 -54.68 -25.28 -4.06
C ALA A 497 -55.35 -26.66 -4.11
N THR A 498 -56.60 -26.70 -3.66
CA THR A 498 -57.53 -27.79 -3.94
C THR A 498 -58.82 -27.18 -4.47
N TYR A 499 -59.28 -27.66 -5.62
CA TYR A 499 -60.59 -27.35 -6.21
C TYR A 499 -61.50 -28.58 -6.13
N SER A 500 -62.78 -28.41 -6.45
CA SER A 500 -63.81 -29.43 -6.29
C SER A 500 -65.05 -29.09 -7.13
N ASN A 501 -66.00 -30.01 -7.21
CA ASN A 501 -67.33 -29.81 -7.81
C ASN A 501 -68.00 -28.49 -7.35
N VAL A 502 -67.89 -28.10 -6.07
CA VAL A 502 -68.45 -26.82 -5.54
C VAL A 502 -67.72 -25.56 -6.01
N ASN A 503 -66.72 -25.70 -6.89
CA ASN A 503 -66.03 -24.60 -7.56
C ASN A 503 -66.39 -24.49 -9.05
N ALA A 504 -67.38 -25.27 -9.52
CA ALA A 504 -67.91 -25.19 -10.88
C ALA A 504 -68.42 -23.78 -11.22
N ALA A 505 -68.10 -23.35 -12.43
CA ALA A 505 -68.42 -22.03 -12.97
C ALA A 505 -68.42 -22.08 -14.50
N THR A 506 -69.21 -21.21 -15.14
CA THR A 506 -69.31 -21.16 -16.61
C THR A 506 -67.97 -20.77 -17.26
N GLY A 507 -67.39 -21.69 -18.02
CA GLY A 507 -66.12 -21.50 -18.73
C GLY A 507 -64.87 -21.56 -17.83
N TYR A 508 -63.74 -21.25 -18.43
CA TYR A 508 -62.42 -21.33 -17.79
C TYR A 508 -62.11 -20.12 -16.90
N VAL A 509 -61.40 -20.36 -15.80
CA VAL A 509 -60.86 -19.33 -14.92
C VAL A 509 -59.38 -19.57 -14.66
N GLN A 510 -58.52 -18.62 -15.03
CA GLN A 510 -57.08 -18.71 -14.76
C GLN A 510 -56.78 -18.75 -13.26
N LYS A 511 -55.89 -19.65 -12.86
CA LYS A 511 -55.29 -19.74 -11.52
C LYS A 511 -53.81 -19.36 -11.62
N SER A 512 -53.23 -18.80 -10.56
CA SER A 512 -51.84 -18.33 -10.56
C SER A 512 -51.22 -18.38 -9.16
N PHE A 513 -49.93 -18.75 -9.09
CA PHE A 513 -49.17 -19.01 -7.86
C PHE A 513 -47.71 -18.55 -8.00
N ASP A 514 -47.19 -17.86 -6.99
CA ASP A 514 -45.77 -17.52 -6.88
C ASP A 514 -44.97 -18.74 -6.39
N LEU A 515 -43.99 -19.18 -7.19
CA LEU A 515 -43.07 -20.27 -6.91
C LEU A 515 -41.61 -19.80 -6.79
N SER A 516 -41.37 -18.50 -6.62
CA SER A 516 -40.02 -17.92 -6.50
C SER A 516 -39.22 -18.48 -5.31
N SER A 517 -39.90 -19.04 -4.31
CA SER A 517 -39.29 -19.79 -3.19
C SER A 517 -38.58 -21.09 -3.62
N TYR A 518 -38.89 -21.61 -4.81
CA TYR A 518 -38.25 -22.78 -5.41
C TYR A 518 -37.14 -22.41 -6.43
N ALA A 519 -36.72 -21.13 -6.51
CA ALA A 519 -35.64 -20.73 -7.39
C ALA A 519 -34.34 -21.48 -7.05
N GLY A 520 -33.70 -22.08 -8.07
CA GLY A 520 -32.55 -22.96 -7.92
C GLY A 520 -32.88 -24.42 -7.60
N GLN A 521 -34.16 -24.79 -7.59
CA GLN A 521 -34.63 -26.15 -7.27
C GLN A 521 -35.38 -26.79 -8.45
N THR A 522 -35.45 -28.11 -8.43
CA THR A 522 -36.35 -28.88 -9.30
C THR A 522 -37.74 -29.00 -8.67
N VAL A 523 -38.76 -28.70 -9.45
CA VAL A 523 -40.17 -28.73 -9.05
C VAL A 523 -40.95 -29.65 -9.97
N THR A 524 -41.58 -30.67 -9.39
CA THR A 524 -42.66 -31.43 -10.01
C THR A 524 -43.96 -30.68 -9.75
N LEU A 525 -44.54 -30.12 -10.81
CA LEU A 525 -45.91 -29.63 -10.80
C LEU A 525 -46.84 -30.81 -11.07
N LYS A 526 -47.79 -31.07 -10.18
CA LYS A 526 -48.73 -32.19 -10.29
C LYS A 526 -50.16 -31.75 -10.01
N PHE A 527 -51.04 -32.16 -10.90
CA PHE A 527 -52.47 -32.20 -10.72
C PHE A 527 -52.89 -33.63 -10.33
N THR A 528 -53.90 -33.76 -9.50
CA THR A 528 -54.53 -35.03 -9.17
C THR A 528 -56.02 -34.80 -9.02
N GLY A 529 -56.76 -35.29 -10.01
CA GLY A 529 -58.19 -35.49 -9.91
C GLY A 529 -58.49 -36.65 -8.97
N THR A 530 -59.69 -36.67 -8.40
CA THR A 530 -60.24 -37.78 -7.63
C THR A 530 -61.75 -37.60 -7.62
N GLU A 531 -62.44 -38.48 -8.34
CA GLU A 531 -63.89 -38.58 -8.40
C GLU A 531 -64.37 -39.62 -7.38
N ASP A 532 -65.54 -39.40 -6.75
CA ASP A 532 -66.22 -40.46 -5.99
C ASP A 532 -67.24 -41.23 -6.85
N SER A 533 -68.26 -41.87 -6.27
CA SER A 533 -69.14 -42.80 -6.97
C SER A 533 -70.61 -42.36 -6.95
N SER A 534 -71.01 -41.48 -7.87
CA SER A 534 -72.38 -41.46 -8.41
C SER A 534 -72.59 -40.51 -9.59
N GLN A 535 -72.17 -39.26 -9.45
CA GLN A 535 -72.31 -38.18 -10.42
C GLN A 535 -70.92 -37.80 -10.96
N GLN A 536 -70.82 -37.23 -12.16
CA GLN A 536 -69.54 -36.84 -12.74
C GLN A 536 -69.08 -35.46 -12.28
N THR A 537 -67.77 -35.27 -12.15
CA THR A 537 -67.12 -33.96 -12.11
C THR A 537 -65.88 -33.97 -13.00
N SER A 538 -65.87 -33.11 -14.00
CA SER A 538 -64.81 -32.99 -14.99
C SER A 538 -63.87 -31.83 -14.65
N PHE A 539 -62.59 -32.12 -14.44
CA PHE A 539 -61.57 -31.10 -14.18
C PHE A 539 -60.75 -30.84 -15.44
N VAL A 540 -61.11 -29.79 -16.18
CA VAL A 540 -60.55 -29.51 -17.50
C VAL A 540 -59.48 -28.42 -17.41
N ILE A 541 -58.24 -28.77 -17.70
CA ILE A 541 -57.05 -27.95 -17.53
C ILE A 541 -56.44 -27.62 -18.89
N ASP A 542 -56.11 -26.35 -19.11
CA ASP A 542 -55.49 -25.89 -20.35
C ASP A 542 -54.54 -24.70 -20.12
N ASP A 543 -53.76 -24.33 -21.14
CA ASP A 543 -52.87 -23.16 -21.18
C ASP A 543 -52.01 -23.01 -19.91
N THR A 544 -51.32 -24.10 -19.55
CA THR A 544 -50.43 -24.15 -18.38
C THR A 544 -49.13 -23.39 -18.64
N ALA A 545 -48.63 -22.67 -17.63
CA ALA A 545 -47.46 -21.82 -17.79
C ALA A 545 -46.71 -21.63 -16.46
N LEU A 546 -45.46 -22.08 -16.39
CA LEU A 546 -44.48 -21.66 -15.39
C LEU A 546 -43.49 -20.69 -16.03
N ASN A 547 -43.81 -19.39 -15.92
CA ASN A 547 -42.96 -18.31 -16.44
C ASN A 547 -41.92 -17.91 -15.40
N VAL A 548 -40.70 -17.60 -15.84
CA VAL A 548 -39.62 -17.03 -15.00
C VAL A 548 -39.16 -15.66 -15.52
N SER A 549 -38.63 -14.83 -14.61
CA SER A 549 -38.11 -13.47 -14.87
C SER A 549 -37.15 -13.00 -13.79
#